data_AF-A0AAE0EJZ5-F1
#
_entry.id   AF-A0AAE0EJZ5-F1
#
_cell.length_a   1.000
_cell.length_b   1.000
_cell.length_c   1.000
_cell.angle_alpha   90.00
_cell.angle_beta   90.00
_cell.angle_gamma   90.00
#
_symmetry.space_group_name_H-M   'P 1'
#
loop_
_entity.id
_entity.type
_entity.pdbx_description
1 polymer ?
#
loop_
_entity_poly.entity_id
_entity_poly.type
_entity_poly.pdbx_seq_one_letter_code
_entity_poly.pdbx_strand_id
1 'polypeptide(L)'
;MRIVRRDLVSNGPGSVKMVPVDSDDLWFVYNLIAPADSVMAVTVRKVLREVASGGRDAERVKLKLEIKVEGVDYDKEGSVMRIRGKNILENEYVKIGAFHTLELELHRPFVLRKDLWDSLALDVLHQASDPAASADLAVVLMQEGLAHMFLVGRSITSTRSRIETSIPRKHGPAIAGYESALNKFFENVLQAFLKYVDFNVVRCAVIASPGFTKDQFHRHLLLEAERRQLRPIIENKSRIILVHTSSGYKHSLREVLDAPNVMNMIKDTKAAQEVQALKDFFNMLSNDPTRACYGPKHVEVAHERMAVQTLLITDDLFRNADVAARKKYVNLVNSVKKSGGTAHVFSSMHVSGEQLGQLTGVAAILRFPLPDLDDIEM
;
A
#
# COMPACT_ATOMS: atom_id res chain seq x y z
N MET A 1 -1.39 -8.13 -10.70
CA MET A 1 -1.60 -9.58 -10.40
C MET A 1 -2.20 -10.28 -11.59
N ARG A 2 -1.64 -11.41 -12.02
CA ARG A 2 -2.19 -12.19 -13.14
C ARG A 2 -3.14 -13.27 -12.65
N ILE A 3 -4.41 -13.18 -13.03
CA ILE A 3 -5.40 -14.24 -12.78
C ILE A 3 -5.23 -15.33 -13.86
N VAL A 4 -5.00 -16.56 -13.41
CA VAL A 4 -4.81 -17.73 -14.31
C VAL A 4 -6.11 -18.48 -14.52
N ARG A 5 -6.91 -18.64 -13.47
CA ARG A 5 -8.20 -19.33 -13.52
C ARG A 5 -9.13 -18.76 -12.44
N ARG A 6 -10.40 -18.55 -12.79
CA ARG A 6 -11.44 -18.03 -11.90
C ARG A 6 -12.65 -18.97 -11.96
N ASP A 7 -12.89 -19.71 -10.88
CA ASP A 7 -14.06 -20.58 -10.70
C ASP A 7 -14.77 -20.15 -9.40
N LEU A 8 -15.57 -19.08 -9.45
CA LEU A 8 -16.29 -18.58 -8.28
C LEU A 8 -17.70 -18.14 -8.61
N VAL A 9 -18.55 -18.16 -7.59
CA VAL A 9 -19.91 -17.59 -7.62
C VAL A 9 -19.89 -16.26 -6.86
N SER A 10 -20.51 -15.22 -7.41
CA SER A 10 -20.64 -13.93 -6.71
C SER A 10 -21.44 -14.10 -5.43
N ASN A 11 -20.93 -13.59 -4.30
CA ASN A 11 -21.49 -13.81 -2.96
C ASN A 11 -21.65 -15.29 -2.58
N GLY A 12 -20.78 -16.16 -3.12
CA GLY A 12 -20.80 -17.59 -2.84
C GLY A 12 -19.40 -18.20 -2.79
N PRO A 13 -19.31 -19.54 -2.73
CA PRO A 13 -18.04 -20.24 -2.67
C PRO A 13 -17.32 -20.21 -4.01
N GLY A 14 -16.01 -20.38 -3.96
CA GLY A 14 -15.22 -20.42 -5.18
C GLY A 14 -13.72 -20.44 -4.96
N SER A 15 -12.99 -20.55 -6.05
CA SER A 15 -11.54 -20.51 -6.06
C SER A 15 -10.97 -19.69 -7.21
N VAL A 16 -9.82 -19.08 -6.94
CA VAL A 16 -9.07 -18.31 -7.92
C VAL A 16 -7.62 -18.75 -7.88
N LYS A 17 -7.08 -19.09 -9.05
CA LYS A 17 -5.65 -19.33 -9.25
C LYS A 17 -5.02 -18.05 -9.76
N MET A 18 -4.02 -17.55 -9.05
CA MET A 18 -3.40 -16.25 -9.34
C MET A 18 -1.88 -16.32 -9.21
N VAL A 19 -1.20 -15.38 -9.87
CA VAL A 19 0.26 -15.21 -9.85
C VAL A 19 0.56 -13.76 -9.48
N PRO A 20 1.19 -13.49 -8.32
CA PRO A 20 1.67 -12.17 -7.99
C PRO A 20 2.86 -11.83 -8.89
N VAL A 21 2.88 -10.62 -9.46
CA VAL A 21 3.87 -10.13 -10.41
C VAL A 21 4.82 -9.14 -9.74
N ASP A 22 4.31 -8.29 -8.85
CA ASP A 22 5.07 -7.28 -8.12
C ASP A 22 4.78 -7.29 -6.61
N SER A 23 5.45 -6.40 -5.87
CA SER A 23 5.28 -6.25 -4.41
C SER A 23 3.86 -5.84 -4.01
N ASP A 24 3.17 -5.11 -4.88
CA ASP A 24 1.87 -4.52 -4.59
C ASP A 24 0.78 -5.59 -4.70
N ASP A 25 0.96 -6.57 -5.58
CA ASP A 25 0.14 -7.78 -5.64
C ASP A 25 0.09 -8.53 -4.32
N LEU A 26 1.22 -8.64 -3.60
CA LEU A 26 1.25 -9.33 -2.32
C LEU A 26 0.40 -8.62 -1.26
N TRP A 27 0.27 -7.30 -1.32
CA TRP A 27 -0.64 -6.55 -0.45
C TRP A 27 -2.11 -6.83 -0.79
N PHE A 28 -2.46 -6.86 -2.08
CA PHE A 28 -3.81 -7.25 -2.47
C PHE A 28 -4.14 -8.68 -2.02
N VAL A 29 -3.18 -9.60 -2.14
CA VAL A 29 -3.34 -10.98 -1.64
C VAL A 29 -3.49 -10.99 -0.11
N TYR A 30 -2.71 -10.19 0.61
CA TYR A 30 -2.84 -10.01 2.06
C TYR A 30 -4.23 -9.54 2.48
N ASN A 31 -4.85 -8.63 1.70
CA ASN A 31 -6.21 -8.16 1.95
C ASN A 31 -7.30 -9.17 1.53
N LEU A 32 -7.00 -10.08 0.60
CA LEU A 32 -7.95 -11.11 0.14
C LEU A 32 -8.03 -12.32 1.07
N ILE A 33 -6.89 -12.73 1.64
CA ILE A 33 -6.77 -13.94 2.47
C ILE A 33 -7.17 -13.62 3.92
N ALA A 34 -8.14 -14.37 4.43
CA ALA A 34 -8.65 -14.28 5.78
C ALA A 34 -8.48 -15.63 6.51
N PRO A 35 -8.50 -15.63 7.86
CA PRO A 35 -8.61 -16.87 8.63
C PRO A 35 -9.79 -17.72 8.15
N ALA A 36 -9.62 -19.05 8.22
CA ALA A 36 -10.53 -20.06 7.69
C ALA A 36 -10.62 -20.15 6.16
N ASP A 37 -9.95 -19.31 5.37
CA ASP A 37 -9.77 -19.61 3.94
C ASP A 37 -8.87 -20.83 3.75
N SER A 38 -8.80 -21.33 2.52
CA SER A 38 -7.81 -22.34 2.14
C SER A 38 -6.89 -21.83 1.04
N VAL A 39 -5.59 -22.07 1.23
CA VAL A 39 -4.54 -21.64 0.31
C VAL A 39 -3.71 -22.83 -0.10
N MET A 40 -3.59 -23.04 -1.41
CA MET A 40 -2.77 -24.09 -2.01
C MET A 40 -1.59 -23.48 -2.76
N ALA A 41 -0.38 -23.84 -2.37
CA ALA A 41 0.85 -23.39 -3.01
C ALA A 41 1.95 -24.46 -2.98
N VAL A 42 3.02 -24.24 -3.75
CA VAL A 42 4.22 -25.08 -3.72
C VAL A 42 5.18 -24.53 -2.66
N THR A 43 5.71 -25.41 -1.81
CA THR A 43 6.66 -25.09 -0.74
C THR A 43 7.83 -26.08 -0.76
N VAL A 44 8.89 -25.77 -0.01
CA VAL A 44 10.05 -26.65 0.15
C VAL A 44 10.17 -27.04 1.61
N ARG A 45 10.32 -28.34 1.89
CA ARG A 45 10.52 -28.84 3.24
C ARG A 45 11.82 -29.65 3.33
N LYS A 46 12.57 -29.43 4.40
CA LYS A 46 13.69 -30.30 4.78
C LYS A 46 13.11 -31.55 5.44
N VAL A 47 13.31 -32.70 4.81
CA VAL A 47 12.88 -34.01 5.30
C VAL A 47 14.12 -34.73 5.81
N LEU A 48 14.07 -35.16 7.06
CA LEU A 48 15.13 -36.00 7.65
C LEU A 48 14.83 -37.45 7.30
N ARG A 49 15.79 -38.14 6.71
CA ARG A 49 15.76 -39.59 6.49
C ARG A 49 16.78 -40.24 7.41
N GLU A 50 16.36 -41.30 8.11
CA GLU A 50 17.27 -42.14 8.87
C GLU A 50 17.92 -43.14 7.91
N VAL A 51 19.25 -43.12 7.85
CA VAL A 51 20.04 -44.06 7.05
C VAL A 51 20.33 -45.28 7.92
N ALA A 52 20.31 -46.48 7.32
CA ALA A 52 20.55 -47.75 8.02
C ALA A 52 21.89 -47.82 8.79
N SER A 53 22.86 -46.93 8.49
CA SER A 53 24.13 -46.79 9.21
C SER A 53 24.06 -45.95 10.49
N GLY A 54 22.87 -45.49 10.91
CA GLY A 54 22.68 -44.61 12.07
C GLY A 54 22.92 -43.12 11.80
N GLY A 55 23.18 -42.73 10.55
CA GLY A 55 23.30 -41.33 10.13
C GLY A 55 21.95 -40.69 9.84
N ARG A 56 21.85 -39.35 10.01
CA ARG A 56 20.70 -38.55 9.57
C ARG A 56 21.07 -37.83 8.28
N ASP A 57 20.43 -38.20 7.18
CA ASP A 57 20.53 -37.44 5.94
C ASP A 57 19.34 -36.48 5.81
N ALA A 58 19.55 -35.35 5.15
CA ALA A 58 18.53 -34.32 5.03
C ALA A 58 18.34 -33.88 3.58
N GLU A 59 17.18 -34.22 3.03
CA GLU A 59 16.80 -33.88 1.67
C GLU A 59 15.82 -32.71 1.66
N ARG A 60 15.96 -31.78 0.70
CA ARG A 60 14.98 -30.71 0.48
C ARG A 60 13.99 -31.15 -0.60
N VAL A 61 12.76 -31.42 -0.18
CA VAL A 61 11.70 -31.90 -1.08
C VAL A 61 10.73 -30.76 -1.40
N LYS A 62 10.41 -30.59 -2.69
CA LYS A 62 9.34 -29.69 -3.15
C LYS A 62 8.00 -30.37 -2.96
N LEU A 63 7.08 -29.70 -2.28
CA LEU A 63 5.77 -30.23 -1.92
C LEU A 63 4.68 -29.26 -2.36
N LYS A 64 3.54 -29.80 -2.74
CA LYS A 64 2.32 -29.02 -2.93
C LYS A 64 1.43 -29.25 -1.73
N LEU A 65 1.15 -28.20 -0.96
CA LEU A 65 0.32 -28.26 0.22
C LEU A 65 -0.87 -27.32 0.07
N GLU A 66 -1.97 -27.71 0.67
CA GLU A 66 -3.15 -26.87 0.86
C GLU A 66 -3.37 -26.73 2.36
N ILE A 67 -3.35 -25.49 2.85
CA ILE A 67 -3.51 -25.20 4.27
C ILE A 67 -4.83 -24.47 4.53
N LYS A 68 -5.47 -24.77 5.66
CA LYS A 68 -6.53 -23.94 6.25
C LYS A 68 -5.86 -22.83 7.03
N VAL A 69 -6.11 -21.58 6.63
CA VAL A 69 -5.42 -20.39 7.15
C VAL A 69 -5.82 -20.14 8.60
N GLU A 70 -4.83 -20.01 9.47
CA GLU A 70 -5.02 -19.53 10.85
C GLU A 70 -4.47 -18.12 11.04
N GLY A 71 -3.41 -17.75 10.31
CA GLY A 71 -2.81 -16.42 10.39
C GLY A 71 -2.04 -16.05 9.13
N VAL A 72 -1.92 -14.76 8.90
CA VAL A 72 -1.26 -14.19 7.72
C VAL A 72 -0.35 -13.05 8.17
N ASP A 73 0.93 -13.18 7.88
CA ASP A 73 1.94 -12.16 8.15
C ASP A 73 2.43 -11.57 6.83
N TYR A 74 2.50 -10.25 6.75
CA TYR A 74 3.04 -9.54 5.59
C TYR A 74 4.18 -8.62 6.03
N ASP A 75 5.36 -8.86 5.47
CA ASP A 75 6.52 -8.01 5.66
C ASP A 75 6.60 -7.00 4.50
N LYS A 76 6.34 -5.73 4.84
CA LYS A 76 6.34 -4.61 3.91
C LYS A 76 7.72 -4.34 3.31
N GLU A 77 8.78 -4.47 4.09
CA GLU A 77 10.14 -4.15 3.64
C GLU A 77 10.73 -5.32 2.83
N GLY A 78 10.49 -6.54 3.28
CA GLY A 78 10.94 -7.75 2.59
C GLY A 78 10.11 -8.10 1.34
N SER A 79 8.91 -7.54 1.19
CA SER A 79 7.92 -7.99 0.19
C SER A 79 7.69 -9.50 0.29
N VAL A 80 7.58 -10.02 1.51
CA VAL A 80 7.36 -11.44 1.78
C VAL A 80 6.03 -11.62 2.52
N MET A 81 5.21 -12.54 2.03
CA MET A 81 3.96 -12.91 2.66
C MET A 81 4.04 -14.35 3.18
N ARG A 82 3.73 -14.54 4.46
CA ARG A 82 3.71 -15.83 5.13
C ARG A 82 2.30 -16.17 5.57
N ILE A 83 1.87 -17.39 5.28
CA ILE A 83 0.53 -17.88 5.60
C ILE A 83 0.71 -19.10 6.48
N ARG A 84 0.31 -18.98 7.74
CA ARG A 84 0.36 -20.07 8.71
C ARG A 84 -0.99 -20.77 8.74
N GLY A 85 -0.96 -22.10 8.75
CA GLY A 85 -2.18 -22.89 8.80
C GLY A 85 -1.93 -24.36 9.02
N LYS A 86 -3.02 -25.13 9.03
CA LYS A 86 -2.99 -26.60 9.12
C LYS A 86 -3.17 -27.21 7.75
N ASN A 87 -2.36 -28.20 7.41
CA ASN A 87 -2.47 -28.93 6.15
C ASN A 87 -3.81 -29.69 6.08
N ILE A 88 -4.53 -29.55 4.97
CA ILE A 88 -5.80 -30.24 4.71
C ILE A 88 -5.71 -31.22 3.53
N LEU A 89 -4.58 -31.24 2.82
CA LEU A 89 -4.34 -32.15 1.70
C LEU A 89 -3.42 -33.28 2.13
N GLU A 90 -3.78 -34.52 1.82
CA GLU A 90 -2.90 -35.66 2.07
C GLU A 90 -1.56 -35.50 1.33
N ASN A 91 -0.45 -35.75 2.04
CA ASN A 91 0.89 -35.63 1.50
C ASN A 91 1.82 -36.64 2.17
N GLU A 92 2.75 -37.22 1.41
CA GLU A 92 3.71 -38.22 1.90
C GLU A 92 4.56 -37.71 3.07
N TYR A 93 4.86 -36.41 3.10
CA TYR A 93 5.79 -35.83 4.07
C TYR A 93 5.12 -34.97 5.13
N VAL A 94 3.84 -34.61 4.94
CA VAL A 94 3.10 -33.71 5.84
C VAL A 94 1.73 -34.30 6.12
N LYS A 95 1.53 -34.76 7.37
CA LYS A 95 0.25 -35.29 7.82
C LYS A 95 -0.86 -34.23 7.73
N ILE A 96 -2.09 -34.66 7.50
CA ILE A 96 -3.28 -33.81 7.63
C ILE A 96 -3.35 -33.29 9.07
N GLY A 97 -3.74 -32.02 9.23
CA GLY A 97 -3.80 -31.32 10.52
C GLY A 97 -2.46 -30.79 11.02
N ALA A 98 -1.34 -31.16 10.41
CA ALA A 98 -0.02 -30.65 10.80
C ALA A 98 0.12 -29.18 10.40
N PHE A 99 0.76 -28.40 11.27
CA PHE A 99 1.06 -26.99 11.00
C PHE A 99 2.13 -26.84 9.93
N HIS A 100 1.91 -25.89 9.02
CA HIS A 100 2.89 -25.46 8.03
C HIS A 100 2.74 -23.97 7.75
N THR A 101 3.83 -23.33 7.34
CA THR A 101 3.84 -21.94 6.89
C THR A 101 4.19 -21.91 5.41
N LEU A 102 3.26 -21.42 4.58
CA LEU A 102 3.51 -21.15 3.17
C LEU A 102 4.10 -19.76 3.01
N GLU A 103 5.20 -19.63 2.28
CA GLU A 103 5.72 -18.35 1.83
C GLU A 103 5.27 -18.16 0.37
N LEU A 104 4.56 -17.07 0.08
CA LEU A 104 4.18 -16.74 -1.29
C LEU A 104 5.31 -15.94 -1.95
N GLU A 105 5.83 -16.48 -3.04
CA GLU A 105 6.88 -15.85 -3.85
C GLU A 105 6.28 -15.17 -5.09
N LEU A 106 6.93 -14.10 -5.56
CA LEU A 106 6.61 -13.47 -6.83
C LEU A 106 6.77 -14.46 -7.99
N HIS A 107 5.93 -14.30 -9.01
CA HIS A 107 5.85 -15.12 -10.22
C HIS A 107 5.53 -16.59 -9.99
N ARG A 108 5.21 -17.02 -8.77
CA ARG A 108 4.74 -18.38 -8.48
C ARG A 108 3.22 -18.43 -8.30
N PRO A 109 2.53 -19.38 -8.94
CA PRO A 109 1.09 -19.50 -8.80
C PRO A 109 0.69 -20.08 -7.43
N PHE A 110 -0.40 -19.57 -6.88
CA PHE A 110 -1.12 -20.18 -5.78
C PHE A 110 -2.63 -20.18 -6.07
N VAL A 111 -3.38 -20.97 -5.32
CA VAL A 111 -4.84 -21.03 -5.40
C VAL A 111 -5.41 -20.60 -4.06
N LEU A 112 -6.29 -19.61 -4.09
CA LEU A 112 -7.10 -19.20 -2.95
C LEU A 112 -8.51 -19.77 -3.10
N ARG A 113 -9.01 -20.43 -2.06
CA ARG A 113 -10.39 -20.89 -1.94
C ARG A 113 -11.06 -20.18 -0.77
N LYS A 114 -12.26 -19.67 -1.03
CA LYS A 114 -13.09 -19.00 -0.03
C LYS A 114 -14.49 -19.57 -0.09
N ASP A 115 -15.11 -19.70 1.09
CA ASP A 115 -16.51 -20.08 1.21
C ASP A 115 -17.44 -18.94 0.79
N LEU A 116 -16.96 -17.68 0.89
CA LEU A 116 -17.68 -16.48 0.51
C LEU A 116 -16.76 -15.49 -0.22
N TRP A 117 -17.04 -15.25 -1.50
CA TRP A 117 -16.49 -14.15 -2.29
C TRP A 117 -17.46 -12.97 -2.28
N ASP A 118 -17.31 -12.08 -1.28
CA ASP A 118 -18.10 -10.86 -1.14
C ASP A 118 -17.72 -9.78 -2.17
N SER A 119 -18.54 -8.71 -2.26
CA SER A 119 -18.31 -7.61 -3.20
C SER A 119 -16.94 -6.96 -3.04
N LEU A 120 -16.45 -6.81 -1.80
CA LEU A 120 -15.13 -6.24 -1.56
C LEU A 120 -13.99 -7.16 -2.02
N ALA A 121 -14.06 -8.47 -1.77
CA ALA A 121 -13.06 -9.40 -2.28
C ALA A 121 -13.04 -9.43 -3.80
N LEU A 122 -14.20 -9.29 -4.45
CA LEU A 122 -14.28 -9.15 -5.90
C LEU A 122 -13.67 -7.82 -6.38
N ASP A 123 -13.96 -6.69 -5.72
CA ASP A 123 -13.38 -5.39 -6.03
C ASP A 123 -11.85 -5.40 -5.90
N VAL A 124 -11.32 -6.00 -4.83
CA VAL A 124 -9.87 -6.17 -4.62
C VAL A 124 -9.25 -7.06 -5.71
N LEU A 125 -9.91 -8.16 -6.07
CA LEU A 125 -9.44 -9.03 -7.14
C LEU A 125 -9.41 -8.31 -8.49
N HIS A 126 -10.42 -7.49 -8.79
CA HIS A 126 -10.48 -6.67 -9.99
C HIS A 126 -9.37 -5.61 -9.99
N GLN A 127 -9.17 -4.88 -8.89
CA GLN A 127 -8.10 -3.89 -8.74
C GLN A 127 -6.71 -4.52 -8.92
N ALA A 128 -6.47 -5.67 -8.30
CA ALA A 128 -5.21 -6.39 -8.43
C ALA A 128 -4.96 -6.89 -9.86
N SER A 129 -6.01 -7.14 -10.65
CA SER A 129 -5.87 -7.62 -12.04
C SER A 129 -5.68 -6.53 -13.08
N ASP A 130 -5.94 -5.27 -12.73
CA ASP A 130 -5.85 -4.13 -13.66
C ASP A 130 -4.37 -3.79 -13.96
N PRO A 131 -3.89 -3.94 -15.21
CA PRO A 131 -2.52 -3.57 -15.57
C PRO A 131 -2.21 -2.09 -15.40
N ALA A 132 -3.23 -1.22 -15.40
CA ALA A 132 -3.06 0.20 -15.14
C ALA A 132 -2.78 0.50 -13.65
N ALA A 133 -2.79 -0.51 -12.77
CA ALA A 133 -2.58 -0.39 -11.32
C ALA A 133 -1.16 -0.10 -10.86
N SER A 134 -0.25 0.19 -11.79
CA SER A 134 1.14 0.56 -11.52
C SER A 134 1.28 1.83 -10.66
N ALA A 135 2.48 2.00 -10.08
CA ALA A 135 2.82 3.18 -9.29
C ALA A 135 2.57 4.47 -10.06
N ASP A 136 1.84 5.42 -9.47
CA ASP A 136 1.45 6.66 -10.16
C ASP A 136 2.54 7.73 -10.06
N LEU A 137 3.30 7.73 -8.95
CA LEU A 137 4.20 8.82 -8.60
C LEU A 137 5.48 8.31 -7.93
N ALA A 138 6.63 8.79 -8.40
CA ALA A 138 7.88 8.68 -7.65
C ALA A 138 8.11 9.97 -6.84
N VAL A 139 8.48 9.86 -5.56
CA VAL A 139 8.77 11.02 -4.71
C VAL A 139 10.15 10.90 -4.08
N VAL A 140 10.97 11.93 -4.25
CA VAL A 140 12.24 12.12 -3.55
C VAL A 140 12.03 13.23 -2.53
N LEU A 141 11.86 12.84 -1.27
CA LEU A 141 11.88 13.79 -0.15
C LEU A 141 13.31 13.92 0.33
N MET A 142 13.79 15.15 0.48
CA MET A 142 15.18 15.39 0.86
C MET A 142 15.33 16.60 1.78
N GLN A 143 16.38 16.55 2.57
CA GLN A 143 16.97 17.66 3.32
C GLN A 143 18.49 17.49 3.25
N GLU A 144 19.26 18.46 3.74
CA GLU A 144 20.72 18.33 3.73
C GLU A 144 21.16 17.07 4.52
N GLY A 145 21.75 16.10 3.82
CA GLY A 145 22.28 14.87 4.41
C GLY A 145 21.27 13.73 4.56
N LEU A 146 20.01 13.91 4.17
CA LEU A 146 19.01 12.84 4.19
C LEU A 146 18.11 12.91 2.95
N ALA A 147 17.96 11.80 2.26
CA ALA A 147 16.99 11.64 1.19
C ALA A 147 16.23 10.32 1.34
N HIS A 148 14.92 10.38 1.16
CA HIS A 148 14.03 9.24 1.09
C HIS A 148 13.37 9.18 -0.28
N MET A 149 13.40 8.00 -0.89
CA MET A 149 12.73 7.73 -2.14
C MET A 149 11.52 6.85 -1.92
N PHE A 150 10.38 7.30 -2.42
CA PHE A 150 9.11 6.61 -2.33
C PHE A 150 8.53 6.36 -3.72
N LEU A 151 7.86 5.22 -3.88
CA LEU A 151 6.90 5.02 -4.97
C LEU A 151 5.50 5.00 -4.36
N VAL A 152 4.70 5.96 -4.78
CA VAL A 152 3.30 6.12 -4.39
C VAL A 152 2.45 5.51 -5.50
N GLY A 153 1.89 4.34 -5.23
CA GLY A 153 0.90 3.71 -6.10
C GLY A 153 -0.52 3.98 -5.64
N ARG A 154 -1.48 3.31 -6.28
CA ARG A 154 -2.92 3.48 -6.00
C ARG A 154 -3.32 3.10 -4.58
N SER A 155 -2.65 2.10 -4.00
CA SER A 155 -3.01 1.55 -2.68
C SER A 155 -1.83 1.49 -1.72
N ILE A 156 -0.59 1.66 -2.17
CA ILE A 156 0.57 1.47 -1.30
C ILE A 156 1.57 2.59 -1.54
N THR A 157 2.14 3.09 -0.46
CA THR A 157 3.36 3.88 -0.49
C THR A 157 4.53 3.02 -0.05
N SER A 158 5.46 2.75 -0.97
CA SER A 158 6.65 1.93 -0.73
C SER A 158 7.89 2.81 -0.62
N THR A 159 8.70 2.62 0.43
CA THR A 159 10.02 3.24 0.56
C THR A 159 11.04 2.39 -0.19
N ARG A 160 11.70 2.95 -1.21
CA ARG A 160 12.67 2.22 -2.06
C ARG A 160 14.12 2.48 -1.66
N SER A 161 14.41 3.65 -1.10
CA SER A 161 15.76 4.00 -0.67
C SER A 161 15.73 5.01 0.47
N ARG A 162 16.68 4.87 1.40
CA ARG A 162 17.03 5.87 2.40
C ARG A 162 18.53 6.12 2.28
N ILE A 163 18.89 7.37 1.98
CA ILE A 163 20.27 7.81 1.84
C ILE A 163 20.54 8.80 2.94
N GLU A 164 21.47 8.47 3.81
CA GLU A 164 21.88 9.32 4.92
C GLU A 164 23.39 9.59 4.81
N THR A 165 23.78 10.84 4.91
CA THR A 165 25.17 11.28 4.79
C THR A 165 25.39 12.44 5.73
N SER A 166 26.42 12.35 6.57
CA SER A 166 26.79 13.44 7.46
C SER A 166 27.39 14.59 6.64
N ILE A 167 26.66 15.69 6.51
CA ILE A 167 27.14 16.91 5.84
C ILE A 167 27.69 17.88 6.90
N PRO A 168 28.94 18.36 6.77
CA PRO A 168 29.51 19.36 7.67
C PRO A 168 28.66 20.64 7.73
N ARG A 169 28.69 21.39 8.82
CA ARG A 169 27.98 22.68 8.86
C ARG A 169 28.68 23.73 7.99
N LYS A 170 27.89 24.61 7.38
CA LYS A 170 28.36 25.73 6.56
C LYS A 170 28.93 26.89 7.40
N HIS A 171 29.87 26.60 8.31
CA HIS A 171 30.56 27.60 9.12
C HIS A 171 32.00 27.19 9.44
N GLY A 172 32.92 28.16 9.45
CA GLY A 172 34.31 27.97 9.88
C GLY A 172 35.15 27.13 8.90
N PRO A 173 36.22 26.45 9.38
CA PRO A 173 37.15 25.70 8.52
C PRO A 173 36.50 24.50 7.80
N ALA A 174 35.31 24.07 8.21
CA ALA A 174 34.57 22.96 7.62
C ALA A 174 33.89 23.30 6.28
N ILE A 175 33.87 24.57 5.86
CA ILE A 175 33.25 25.03 4.59
C ILE A 175 33.90 24.33 3.37
N ALA A 176 35.21 24.09 3.42
CA ALA A 176 35.94 23.44 2.32
C ALA A 176 35.43 22.02 2.02
N GLY A 177 34.93 21.30 3.04
CA GLY A 177 34.37 19.95 2.89
C GLY A 177 32.87 19.91 2.58
N TYR A 178 32.16 21.03 2.75
CA TYR A 178 30.71 21.10 2.60
C TYR A 178 30.25 20.78 1.17
N GLU A 179 30.79 21.50 0.17
CA GLU A 179 30.39 21.31 -1.23
C GLU A 179 30.72 19.92 -1.75
N SER A 180 31.89 19.38 -1.39
CA SER A 180 32.29 18.02 -1.75
C SER A 180 31.35 16.97 -1.16
N ALA A 181 31.00 17.11 0.13
CA ALA A 181 30.05 16.21 0.79
C ALA A 181 28.65 16.29 0.18
N LEU A 182 28.18 17.50 -0.14
CA LEU A 182 26.87 17.73 -0.75
C LEU A 182 26.81 17.14 -2.18
N ASN A 183 27.86 17.33 -2.99
CA ASN A 183 27.94 16.74 -4.33
C ASN A 183 27.96 15.20 -4.26
N LYS A 184 28.69 14.62 -3.30
CA LYS A 184 28.68 13.16 -3.09
C LYS A 184 27.29 12.67 -2.65
N PHE A 185 26.61 13.42 -1.80
CA PHE A 185 25.24 13.12 -1.41
C PHE A 185 24.30 13.14 -2.64
N PHE A 186 24.36 14.18 -3.46
CA PHE A 186 23.55 14.25 -4.70
C PHE A 186 23.88 13.13 -5.69
N GLU A 187 25.13 12.72 -5.83
CA GLU A 187 25.50 11.57 -6.66
C GLU A 187 24.83 10.28 -6.17
N ASN A 188 24.85 10.03 -4.85
CA ASN A 188 24.18 8.87 -4.26
C ASN A 188 22.66 8.91 -4.52
N VAL A 189 22.04 10.08 -4.43
CA VAL A 189 20.61 10.27 -4.72
C VAL A 189 20.31 10.06 -6.21
N LEU A 190 21.16 10.55 -7.12
CA LEU A 190 21.05 10.32 -8.56
C LEU A 190 21.12 8.82 -8.89
N GLN A 191 22.04 8.08 -8.29
CA GLN A 191 22.16 6.63 -8.52
C GLN A 191 20.91 5.88 -8.06
N ALA A 192 20.36 6.24 -6.90
CA ALA A 192 19.10 5.66 -6.44
C ALA A 192 17.91 6.08 -7.32
N PHE A 193 17.89 7.33 -7.82
CA PHE A 193 16.90 7.82 -8.78
C PHE A 193 16.87 6.95 -10.04
N LEU A 194 18.02 6.71 -10.65
CA LEU A 194 18.12 5.88 -11.85
C LEU A 194 17.75 4.42 -11.60
N LYS A 195 18.01 3.90 -10.42
CA LYS A 195 17.71 2.51 -10.06
C LYS A 195 16.22 2.25 -9.86
N TYR A 196 15.50 3.20 -9.25
CA TYR A 196 14.13 2.96 -8.77
C TYR A 196 13.05 3.75 -9.51
N VAL A 197 13.39 4.79 -10.27
CA VAL A 197 12.42 5.59 -11.03
C VAL A 197 12.38 5.13 -12.47
N ASP A 198 11.28 4.47 -12.85
CA ASP A 198 10.98 4.10 -14.23
C ASP A 198 9.81 4.93 -14.76
N PHE A 199 10.09 5.85 -15.68
CA PHE A 199 9.11 6.76 -16.28
C PHE A 199 8.13 6.07 -17.25
N ASN A 200 8.34 4.79 -17.58
CA ASN A 200 7.33 3.98 -18.27
C ASN A 200 6.22 3.53 -17.33
N VAL A 201 6.53 3.45 -16.02
CA VAL A 201 5.63 3.00 -14.97
C VAL A 201 5.01 4.18 -14.24
N VAL A 202 5.84 5.12 -13.75
CA VAL A 202 5.37 6.29 -12.99
C VAL A 202 4.94 7.42 -13.89
N ARG A 203 3.85 8.12 -13.58
CA ARG A 203 3.36 9.27 -14.37
C ARG A 203 4.25 10.49 -14.24
N CYS A 204 4.76 10.77 -13.05
CA CYS A 204 5.70 11.85 -12.79
C CYS A 204 6.63 11.52 -11.63
N ALA A 205 7.71 12.30 -11.51
CA ALA A 205 8.63 12.24 -10.40
C ALA A 205 8.62 13.60 -9.68
N VAL A 206 8.46 13.60 -8.35
CA VAL A 206 8.48 14.81 -7.54
C VAL A 206 9.77 14.84 -6.73
N ILE A 207 10.46 15.97 -6.76
CA ILE A 207 11.61 16.27 -5.89
C ILE A 207 11.14 17.35 -4.91
N ALA A 208 11.19 17.00 -3.63
CA ALA A 208 10.65 17.83 -2.57
C ALA A 208 11.63 18.01 -1.42
N SER A 209 11.73 19.24 -0.92
CA SER A 209 12.60 19.58 0.22
C SER A 209 12.09 20.82 0.95
N PRO A 210 12.51 21.03 2.21
CA PRO A 210 12.54 22.36 2.78
C PRO A 210 13.61 23.20 2.07
N GLY A 211 13.36 24.50 1.91
CA GLY A 211 14.29 25.44 1.31
C GLY A 211 14.66 25.11 -0.14
N PHE A 212 15.96 25.23 -0.46
CA PHE A 212 16.48 25.20 -1.84
C PHE A 212 17.18 23.88 -2.24
N THR A 213 17.22 22.88 -1.35
CA THR A 213 17.93 21.61 -1.62
C THR A 213 17.36 20.90 -2.85
N LYS A 214 16.04 20.89 -3.04
CA LYS A 214 15.37 20.36 -4.23
C LYS A 214 15.83 21.03 -5.52
N ASP A 215 16.03 22.35 -5.50
CA ASP A 215 16.42 23.13 -6.67
C ASP A 215 17.89 22.86 -7.03
N GLN A 216 18.75 22.74 -6.02
CA GLN A 216 20.15 22.35 -6.20
C GLN A 216 20.28 20.94 -6.75
N PHE A 217 19.57 19.97 -6.16
CA PHE A 217 19.57 18.59 -6.65
C PHE A 217 18.99 18.49 -8.06
N HIS A 218 17.89 19.19 -8.35
CA HIS A 218 17.29 19.19 -9.69
C HIS A 218 18.27 19.71 -10.76
N ARG A 219 19.01 20.79 -10.47
CA ARG A 219 20.07 21.27 -11.37
C ARG A 219 21.17 20.23 -11.55
N HIS A 220 21.64 19.62 -10.45
CA HIS A 220 22.64 18.55 -10.51
C HIS A 220 22.15 17.36 -11.34
N LEU A 221 20.91 16.91 -11.13
CA LEU A 221 20.26 15.83 -11.86
C LEU A 221 20.25 16.09 -13.37
N LEU A 222 19.84 17.30 -13.79
CA LEU A 222 19.77 17.66 -15.21
C LEU A 222 21.15 17.78 -15.85
N LEU A 223 22.12 18.39 -15.15
CA LEU A 223 23.50 18.51 -15.63
C LEU A 223 24.16 17.14 -15.81
N GLU A 224 24.01 16.25 -14.83
CA GLU A 224 24.53 14.89 -14.90
C GLU A 224 23.81 14.05 -15.97
N ALA A 225 22.51 14.27 -16.16
CA ALA A 225 21.77 13.62 -17.23
C ALA A 225 22.30 13.99 -18.60
N GLU A 226 22.60 15.26 -18.86
CA GLU A 226 23.20 15.71 -20.12
C GLU A 226 24.64 15.20 -20.28
N ARG A 227 25.45 15.31 -19.22
CA ARG A 227 26.86 14.86 -19.22
C ARG A 227 27.00 13.36 -19.51
N ARG A 228 26.13 12.54 -18.93
CA ARG A 228 26.14 11.07 -19.06
C ARG A 228 25.18 10.54 -20.13
N GLN A 229 24.48 11.41 -20.84
CA GLN A 229 23.47 11.04 -21.86
C GLN A 229 22.36 10.12 -21.33
N LEU A 230 21.83 10.43 -20.13
CA LEU A 230 20.77 9.67 -19.48
C LEU A 230 19.41 9.98 -20.10
N ARG A 231 19.07 9.28 -21.19
CA ARG A 231 17.82 9.45 -21.94
C ARG A 231 16.55 9.46 -21.08
N PRO A 232 16.35 8.55 -20.10
CA PRO A 232 15.11 8.55 -19.30
C PRO A 232 14.84 9.87 -18.57
N ILE A 233 15.88 10.58 -18.14
CA ILE A 233 15.74 11.89 -17.48
C ILE A 233 15.58 12.99 -18.53
N ILE A 234 16.37 12.97 -19.61
CA ILE A 234 16.36 13.99 -20.66
C ILE A 234 14.99 14.06 -21.37
N GLU A 235 14.39 12.91 -21.66
CA GLU A 235 13.11 12.82 -22.36
C GLU A 235 11.92 13.19 -21.45
N ASN A 236 12.08 13.05 -20.13
CA ASN A 236 11.01 13.23 -19.15
C ASN A 236 11.20 14.46 -18.24
N LYS A 237 12.01 15.46 -18.65
CA LYS A 237 12.26 16.67 -17.85
C LYS A 237 10.98 17.37 -17.38
N SER A 238 9.96 17.45 -18.24
CA SER A 238 8.66 18.08 -17.91
C SER A 238 7.84 17.32 -16.87
N ARG A 239 8.15 16.03 -16.64
CA ARG A 239 7.50 15.16 -15.67
C ARG A 239 8.23 15.17 -14.32
N ILE A 240 9.33 15.92 -14.19
CA ILE A 240 10.05 16.12 -12.94
C ILE A 240 9.59 17.44 -12.31
N ILE A 241 8.91 17.33 -11.17
CA ILE A 241 8.22 18.45 -10.53
C ILE A 241 8.89 18.79 -9.21
N LEU A 242 9.05 20.07 -8.95
CA LEU A 242 9.61 20.56 -7.69
C LEU A 242 8.49 20.99 -6.75
N VAL A 243 8.55 20.54 -5.50
CA VAL A 243 7.55 20.87 -4.47
C VAL A 243 8.24 21.28 -3.17
N HIS A 244 7.74 22.34 -2.54
CA HIS A 244 8.22 22.70 -1.20
C HIS A 244 7.60 21.79 -0.15
N THR A 245 8.39 21.34 0.83
CA THR A 245 7.90 20.56 1.97
C THR A 245 8.50 21.06 3.28
N SER A 246 7.84 20.79 4.40
CA SER A 246 8.29 21.19 5.73
C SER A 246 9.53 20.40 6.20
N SER A 247 9.65 19.13 5.82
CA SER A 247 10.79 18.27 6.18
C SER A 247 11.13 17.23 5.11
N GLY A 248 12.32 16.61 5.20
CA GLY A 248 12.73 15.51 4.31
C GLY A 248 12.19 14.13 4.69
N TYR A 249 11.28 14.00 5.66
CA TYR A 249 10.81 12.72 6.20
C TYR A 249 9.43 12.30 5.66
N LYS A 250 9.08 11.03 5.83
CA LYS A 250 7.85 10.40 5.29
C LYS A 250 6.55 11.19 5.53
N HIS A 251 6.39 11.84 6.69
CA HIS A 251 5.16 12.60 7.00
C HIS A 251 4.91 13.75 6.02
N SER A 252 5.95 14.32 5.41
CA SER A 252 5.85 15.38 4.40
C SER A 252 5.30 14.90 3.07
N LEU A 253 5.14 13.58 2.85
CA LEU A 253 4.50 13.07 1.62
C LEU A 253 3.07 13.59 1.47
N ARG A 254 2.38 13.87 2.58
CA ARG A 254 1.06 14.50 2.56
C ARG A 254 1.10 15.86 1.85
N GLU A 255 2.09 16.68 2.15
CA GLU A 255 2.25 18.01 1.54
C GLU A 255 2.54 17.91 0.04
N VAL A 256 3.30 16.87 -0.37
CA VAL A 256 3.54 16.57 -1.79
C VAL A 256 2.25 16.22 -2.52
N LEU A 257 1.42 15.38 -1.91
CA LEU A 257 0.14 14.96 -2.48
C LEU A 257 -0.92 16.08 -2.43
N ASP A 258 -0.76 17.09 -1.57
CA ASP A 258 -1.66 18.25 -1.52
C ASP A 258 -1.26 19.37 -2.50
N ALA A 259 -0.06 19.30 -3.07
CA ALA A 259 0.47 20.33 -3.96
C ALA A 259 -0.30 20.38 -5.29
N PRO A 260 -0.85 21.54 -5.70
CA PRO A 260 -1.71 21.64 -6.90
C PRO A 260 -1.03 21.21 -8.20
N ASN A 261 0.26 21.49 -8.34
CA ASN A 261 1.06 21.07 -9.51
C ASN A 261 1.19 19.55 -9.62
N VAL A 262 1.27 18.85 -8.49
CA VAL A 262 1.29 17.38 -8.44
C VAL A 262 -0.12 16.85 -8.69
N MET A 263 -1.13 17.38 -7.99
CA MET A 263 -2.52 16.95 -8.12
C MET A 263 -3.04 17.03 -9.55
N ASN A 264 -2.68 18.07 -10.30
CA ASN A 264 -3.06 18.19 -11.70
C ASN A 264 -2.52 17.05 -12.59
N MET A 265 -1.35 16.49 -12.24
CA MET A 265 -0.70 15.40 -12.97
C MET A 265 -1.26 14.02 -12.59
N ILE A 266 -1.79 13.90 -11.37
CA ILE A 266 -2.36 12.64 -10.84
C ILE A 266 -3.88 12.68 -10.67
N LYS A 267 -4.58 13.68 -11.23
CA LYS A 267 -6.03 13.89 -11.02
C LYS A 267 -6.91 12.67 -11.31
N ASP A 268 -6.49 11.84 -12.26
CA ASP A 268 -7.24 10.65 -12.70
C ASP A 268 -6.85 9.38 -11.93
N THR A 269 -6.09 9.51 -10.83
CA THR A 269 -5.65 8.38 -10.01
C THR A 269 -6.50 8.21 -8.77
N LYS A 270 -6.55 6.97 -8.26
CA LYS A 270 -7.23 6.64 -7.00
C LYS A 270 -6.64 7.44 -5.83
N ALA A 271 -5.32 7.59 -5.80
CA ALA A 271 -4.62 8.34 -4.75
C ALA A 271 -5.09 9.81 -4.69
N ALA A 272 -5.28 10.47 -5.84
CA ALA A 272 -5.79 11.83 -5.88
C ALA A 272 -7.22 11.93 -5.32
N GLN A 273 -8.10 10.99 -5.68
CA GLN A 273 -9.47 10.94 -5.18
C GLN A 273 -9.53 10.73 -3.66
N GLU A 274 -8.70 9.82 -3.13
CA GLU A 274 -8.60 9.54 -1.70
C GLU A 274 -8.08 10.75 -0.91
N VAL A 275 -7.00 11.38 -1.40
CA VAL A 275 -6.43 12.58 -0.77
C VAL A 275 -7.44 13.73 -0.77
N GLN A 276 -8.16 13.94 -1.88
CA GLN A 276 -9.20 14.96 -1.96
C GLN A 276 -10.37 14.66 -1.01
N ALA A 277 -10.88 13.42 -0.98
CA ALA A 277 -11.97 13.04 -0.09
C ALA A 277 -11.62 13.24 1.39
N LEU A 278 -10.39 12.92 1.78
CA LEU A 278 -9.92 13.14 3.15
C LEU A 278 -9.76 14.64 3.46
N LYS A 279 -9.29 15.44 2.49
CA LYS A 279 -9.20 16.91 2.61
C LYS A 279 -10.59 17.53 2.77
N ASP A 280 -11.55 17.10 1.97
CA ASP A 280 -12.94 17.55 2.05
C ASP A 280 -13.56 17.21 3.39
N PHE A 281 -13.26 16.02 3.94
CA PHE A 281 -13.68 15.63 5.28
C PHE A 281 -13.12 16.57 6.36
N PHE A 282 -11.81 16.84 6.37
CA PHE A 282 -11.21 17.77 7.35
C PHE A 282 -11.71 19.20 7.20
N ASN A 283 -11.92 19.67 5.96
CA ASN A 283 -12.53 20.96 5.70
C ASN A 283 -13.96 21.02 6.23
N MET A 284 -14.75 19.96 6.07
CA MET A 284 -16.10 19.88 6.63
C MET A 284 -16.06 19.91 8.15
N LEU A 285 -15.21 19.09 8.77
CA LEU A 285 -15.06 19.05 10.23
C LEU A 285 -14.66 20.41 10.82
N SER A 286 -13.90 21.21 10.08
CA SER A 286 -13.44 22.53 10.52
C SER A 286 -14.48 23.64 10.32
N ASN A 287 -15.26 23.58 9.24
CA ASN A 287 -16.21 24.64 8.86
C ASN A 287 -17.66 24.36 9.29
N ASP A 288 -18.07 23.09 9.30
CA ASP A 288 -19.41 22.62 9.68
C ASP A 288 -19.30 21.23 10.36
N PRO A 289 -18.93 21.20 11.66
CA PRO A 289 -18.68 19.95 12.38
C PRO A 289 -19.91 19.05 12.42
N THR A 290 -21.13 19.62 12.39
CA THR A 290 -22.38 18.84 12.40
C THR A 290 -22.62 18.05 11.11
N ARG A 291 -21.82 18.29 10.06
CA ARG A 291 -21.88 17.58 8.77
C ARG A 291 -20.73 16.62 8.53
N ALA A 292 -19.89 16.36 9.52
CA ALA A 292 -18.83 15.38 9.45
C ALA A 292 -18.80 14.56 10.73
N CYS A 293 -18.70 13.23 10.63
CA CYS A 293 -18.59 12.37 11.79
C CYS A 293 -17.52 11.30 11.57
N TYR A 294 -16.88 10.87 12.64
CA TYR A 294 -15.95 9.74 12.65
C TYR A 294 -16.23 8.84 13.84
N GLY A 295 -15.81 7.57 13.75
CA GLY A 295 -16.12 6.56 14.75
C GLY A 295 -17.23 5.60 14.27
N PRO A 296 -17.13 4.29 14.58
CA PRO A 296 -18.10 3.29 14.12
C PRO A 296 -19.55 3.63 14.49
N LYS A 297 -19.81 3.98 15.77
CA LYS A 297 -21.17 4.28 16.24
C LYS A 297 -21.78 5.51 15.56
N HIS A 298 -21.03 6.61 15.47
CA HIS A 298 -21.53 7.85 14.84
C HIS A 298 -21.87 7.62 13.37
N VAL A 299 -21.00 6.90 12.65
CA VAL A 299 -21.22 6.60 11.23
C VAL A 299 -22.40 5.65 11.03
N GLU A 300 -22.62 4.70 11.93
CA GLU A 300 -23.79 3.82 11.92
C GLU A 300 -25.09 4.61 12.11
N VAL A 301 -25.17 5.49 13.11
CA VAL A 301 -26.36 6.32 13.34
C VAL A 301 -26.60 7.28 12.17
N ALA A 302 -25.54 7.87 11.62
CA ALA A 302 -25.65 8.71 10.43
C ALA A 302 -26.14 7.91 9.21
N HIS A 303 -25.76 6.63 9.10
CA HIS A 303 -26.22 5.74 8.06
C HIS A 303 -27.71 5.38 8.23
N GLU A 304 -28.15 5.07 9.46
CA GLU A 304 -29.56 4.81 9.79
C GLU A 304 -30.46 5.99 9.46
N ARG A 305 -29.96 7.22 9.67
CA ARG A 305 -30.64 8.47 9.29
C ARG A 305 -30.50 8.81 7.80
N MET A 306 -29.87 7.95 6.99
CA MET A 306 -29.65 8.16 5.55
C MET A 306 -28.90 9.47 5.21
N ALA A 307 -28.08 9.94 6.16
CA ALA A 307 -27.37 11.20 6.05
C ALA A 307 -26.02 11.08 5.34
N VAL A 308 -25.48 9.87 5.17
CA VAL A 308 -24.13 9.67 4.59
C VAL A 308 -24.10 10.05 3.10
N GLN A 309 -23.24 11.02 2.75
CA GLN A 309 -22.92 11.37 1.37
C GLN A 309 -21.67 10.64 0.90
N THR A 310 -20.57 10.77 1.65
CA THR A 310 -19.27 10.18 1.33
C THR A 310 -18.79 9.38 2.53
N LEU A 311 -18.63 8.08 2.36
CA LEU A 311 -18.06 7.18 3.37
C LEU A 311 -16.56 7.02 3.12
N LEU A 312 -15.76 7.21 4.16
CA LEU A 312 -14.32 6.96 4.18
C LEU A 312 -14.08 5.79 5.13
N ILE A 313 -13.46 4.70 4.65
CA ILE A 313 -13.20 3.51 5.46
C ILE A 313 -11.85 2.90 5.12
N THR A 314 -11.07 2.49 6.12
CA THR A 314 -9.79 1.79 5.92
C THR A 314 -10.00 0.31 5.64
N ASP A 315 -9.09 -0.27 4.86
CA ASP A 315 -9.12 -1.70 4.54
C ASP A 315 -8.86 -2.62 5.75
N ASP A 316 -8.12 -2.14 6.76
CA ASP A 316 -7.89 -2.83 8.03
C ASP A 316 -9.19 -3.26 8.73
N LEU A 317 -10.25 -2.46 8.64
CA LEU A 317 -11.54 -2.78 9.27
C LEU A 317 -12.23 -4.00 8.65
N PHE A 318 -11.89 -4.38 7.41
CA PHE A 318 -12.42 -5.58 6.77
C PHE A 318 -11.60 -6.84 7.08
N ARG A 319 -10.41 -6.70 7.68
CA ARG A 319 -9.51 -7.81 8.03
C ARG A 319 -9.70 -8.32 9.46
N ASN A 320 -10.76 -7.87 10.14
CA ASN A 320 -11.10 -8.36 11.47
C ASN A 320 -11.33 -9.90 11.44
N ALA A 321 -10.78 -10.60 12.44
CA ALA A 321 -10.97 -12.03 12.60
C ALA A 321 -12.45 -12.41 12.84
N ASP A 322 -13.23 -11.46 13.39
CA ASP A 322 -14.68 -11.63 13.52
C ASP A 322 -15.39 -11.45 12.18
N VAL A 323 -15.97 -12.54 11.69
CA VAL A 323 -16.78 -12.60 10.47
C VAL A 323 -18.02 -11.71 10.56
N ALA A 324 -18.62 -11.57 11.75
CA ALA A 324 -19.80 -10.73 11.95
C ALA A 324 -19.46 -9.25 11.76
N ALA A 325 -18.39 -8.77 12.42
CA ALA A 325 -17.88 -7.42 12.22
C ALA A 325 -17.52 -7.12 10.76
N ARG A 326 -16.83 -8.04 10.06
CA ARG A 326 -16.52 -7.86 8.62
C ARG A 326 -17.79 -7.69 7.79
N LYS A 327 -18.78 -8.56 7.98
CA LYS A 327 -20.07 -8.48 7.26
C LYS A 327 -20.79 -7.16 7.53
N LYS A 328 -20.71 -6.63 8.76
CA LYS A 328 -21.28 -5.34 9.12
C LYS A 328 -20.73 -4.21 8.24
N TYR A 329 -19.41 -4.09 8.14
CA TYR A 329 -18.79 -3.04 7.32
C TYR A 329 -18.99 -3.25 5.81
N VAL A 330 -18.95 -4.51 5.33
CA VAL A 330 -19.29 -4.81 3.92
C VAL A 330 -20.72 -4.35 3.61
N ASN A 331 -21.67 -4.64 4.50
CA ASN A 331 -23.07 -4.23 4.35
C ASN A 331 -23.21 -2.72 4.41
N LEU A 332 -22.50 -2.02 5.31
CA LEU A 332 -22.48 -0.57 5.39
C LEU A 332 -22.02 0.06 4.07
N VAL A 333 -20.89 -0.39 3.51
CA VAL A 333 -20.37 0.11 2.23
C VAL A 333 -21.37 -0.12 1.10
N ASN A 334 -21.93 -1.33 1.01
CA ASN A 334 -22.92 -1.65 -0.02
C ASN A 334 -24.22 -0.84 0.15
N SER A 335 -24.65 -0.59 1.38
CA SER A 335 -25.84 0.18 1.71
C SER A 335 -25.67 1.65 1.37
N VAL A 336 -24.54 2.26 1.74
CA VAL A 336 -24.22 3.66 1.36
C VAL A 336 -24.22 3.83 -0.17
N LYS A 337 -23.60 2.90 -0.91
CA LYS A 337 -23.63 2.89 -2.39
C LYS A 337 -25.06 2.81 -2.93
N LYS A 338 -25.91 1.95 -2.35
CA LYS A 338 -27.33 1.81 -2.74
C LYS A 338 -28.16 3.06 -2.46
N SER A 339 -27.88 3.75 -1.36
CA SER A 339 -28.53 5.01 -0.98
C SER A 339 -28.07 6.21 -1.84
N GLY A 340 -27.20 5.99 -2.83
CA GLY A 340 -26.66 7.03 -3.72
C GLY A 340 -25.49 7.81 -3.13
N GLY A 341 -24.89 7.34 -2.04
CA GLY A 341 -23.63 7.88 -1.52
C GLY A 341 -22.41 7.27 -2.20
N THR A 342 -21.26 7.91 -2.06
CA THR A 342 -19.96 7.38 -2.50
C THR A 342 -19.24 6.73 -1.33
N ALA A 343 -18.46 5.67 -1.59
CA ALA A 343 -17.66 5.00 -0.56
C ALA A 343 -16.23 4.81 -1.07
N HIS A 344 -15.28 5.37 -0.34
CA HIS A 344 -13.85 5.29 -0.61
C HIS A 344 -13.20 4.34 0.40
N VAL A 345 -12.59 3.27 -0.12
CA VAL A 345 -11.83 2.32 0.68
C VAL A 345 -10.35 2.69 0.60
N PHE A 346 -9.85 3.25 1.70
CA PHE A 346 -8.47 3.67 1.88
C PHE A 346 -7.60 2.48 2.26
N SER A 347 -6.41 2.40 1.68
CA SER A 347 -5.41 1.43 2.13
C SER A 347 -4.64 1.97 3.33
N SER A 348 -4.56 1.18 4.40
CA SER A 348 -3.76 1.50 5.60
C SER A 348 -2.26 1.67 5.30
N MET A 349 -1.79 1.17 4.14
CA MET A 349 -0.41 1.32 3.67
C MET A 349 -0.15 2.57 2.83
N HIS A 350 -1.18 3.37 2.57
CA HIS A 350 -1.08 4.66 1.89
C HIS A 350 -1.13 5.82 2.89
N VAL A 351 -0.49 6.95 2.56
CA VAL A 351 -0.37 8.12 3.45
C VAL A 351 -1.74 8.65 3.89
N SER A 352 -2.74 8.65 3.01
CA SER A 352 -4.11 9.05 3.36
C SER A 352 -4.80 8.06 4.30
N GLY A 353 -4.58 6.75 4.13
CA GLY A 353 -5.16 5.72 4.99
C GLY A 353 -4.53 5.70 6.39
N GLU A 354 -3.23 5.97 6.51
CA GLU A 354 -2.56 6.15 7.81
C GLU A 354 -3.23 7.26 8.64
N GLN A 355 -3.68 8.35 7.99
CA GLN A 355 -4.39 9.45 8.65
C GLN A 355 -5.81 9.06 9.07
N LEU A 356 -6.56 8.40 8.18
CA LEU A 356 -7.90 7.92 8.52
C LEU A 356 -7.86 6.87 9.64
N GLY A 357 -6.82 6.03 9.69
CA GLY A 357 -6.60 5.06 10.75
C GLY A 357 -6.44 5.71 12.13
N GLN A 358 -5.84 6.91 12.21
CA GLN A 358 -5.77 7.69 13.46
C GLN A 358 -7.16 8.18 13.92
N LEU A 359 -8.14 8.25 13.02
CA LEU A 359 -9.53 8.60 13.28
C LEU A 359 -10.42 7.34 13.33
N THR A 360 -9.97 6.28 14.02
CA THR A 360 -10.67 4.99 14.17
C THR A 360 -10.84 4.16 12.89
N GLY A 361 -10.37 4.64 11.74
CA GLY A 361 -10.46 3.96 10.45
C GLY A 361 -11.79 4.14 9.71
N VAL A 362 -12.79 4.80 10.30
CA VAL A 362 -14.09 5.06 9.64
C VAL A 362 -14.58 6.48 9.90
N ALA A 363 -14.96 7.16 8.82
CA ALA A 363 -15.47 8.52 8.84
C ALA A 363 -16.48 8.76 7.72
N ALA A 364 -17.31 9.79 7.86
CA ALA A 364 -18.32 10.14 6.87
C ALA A 364 -18.52 11.66 6.75
N ILE A 365 -18.77 12.10 5.52
CA ILE A 365 -19.30 13.43 5.19
C ILE A 365 -20.80 13.28 4.98
N LEU A 366 -21.59 14.18 5.58
CA LEU A 366 -23.04 14.10 5.63
C LEU A 366 -23.71 15.08 4.65
N ARG A 367 -24.86 14.65 4.12
CA ARG A 367 -25.73 15.42 3.22
C ARG A 367 -26.35 16.63 3.93
N PHE A 368 -26.70 16.45 5.21
CA PHE A 368 -27.35 17.43 6.06
C PHE A 368 -26.79 17.33 7.49
N PRO A 369 -26.87 18.40 8.29
CA PRO A 369 -26.31 18.43 9.64
C PRO A 369 -27.05 17.49 10.58
N LEU A 370 -26.30 16.82 11.46
CA LEU A 370 -26.79 15.95 12.52
C LEU A 370 -26.15 16.38 13.86
N PRO A 371 -26.73 17.37 14.57
CA PRO A 371 -26.15 17.92 15.80
C PRO A 371 -26.16 16.93 16.97
N ASP A 372 -27.14 16.03 17.04
CA ASP A 372 -27.27 15.08 18.16
C ASP A 372 -26.25 13.92 18.12
N LEU A 373 -25.34 13.88 17.14
CA LEU A 373 -24.33 12.81 17.05
C LEU A 373 -23.30 12.91 18.17
N ASP A 374 -22.99 14.13 18.63
CA ASP A 374 -22.00 14.36 19.68
C ASP A 374 -22.47 13.88 21.07
N ASP A 375 -23.79 13.75 21.25
CA ASP A 375 -24.42 13.27 22.48
C ASP A 375 -24.41 11.74 22.59
N ILE A 376 -23.96 11.02 21.55
CA ILE A 376 -23.93 9.57 21.50
C ILE A 376 -22.59 9.09 22.04
N GLU A 377 -22.58 8.39 23.17
CA GLU A 377 -21.34 7.83 23.73
C GLU A 377 -20.65 6.85 22.76
N MET A 378 -19.38 7.16 22.45
CA MET A 378 -18.49 6.43 21.53
C MET A 378 -18.35 4.94 21.80
#